data_AF-A0A7W3W4J2-F1
#
_entry.id   AF-A0A7W3W4J2-F1
#
_cell.length_a   1.000
_cell.length_b   1.000
_cell.length_c   1.000
_cell.angle_alpha   90.00
_cell.angle_beta   90.00
_cell.angle_gamma   90.00
#
_symmetry.space_group_name_H-M   'P 1'
#
loop_
_entity.id
_entity.type
_entity.pdbx_description
1 polymer ?
#
loop_
_entity_poly.entity_id
_entity_poly.type
_entity_poly.pdbx_seq_one_letter_code
_entity_poly.pdbx_strand_id
1 'polypeptide(L)'
;MSSPARVRADACPGVFATHDAADGPLARVRLPGGVVSADRLRALASCAEDLGDGDVHLTSRANVQLRGVHRPGLAGRLTEAGLLPSPSHERVRNVLASPLSGVRGGLADVRGLSATLDRALCARPELAELPGRFLFGFDDGRGDVVGTDVCWRAIGSTTGAVLLAGADSGWLVPRDEAVSALLTVAEAFARTRGSAWRIGELADPSALLPDGHREAPQARPTRIDPTVGRIRRDDGGDAVGVAPRFGQLTAAQLRALADFGDAVVTPWRSVLLPGGADVERLHAAGLSTDPATAELSACVGAPGCAKSLADVRADAATLVADGERVHVSGCARRCGRPSGAHRDVVAEPGGYRVDGRWSTASELADALARKGPS
;
A
#
# COMPACT_ATOMS: atom_id res chain seq x y z
N MET A 1 -17.02 15.61 16.88
CA MET A 1 -16.32 15.48 18.19
C MET A 1 -14.83 15.68 17.93
N SER A 2 -14.25 16.78 18.42
CA SER A 2 -12.83 17.05 18.24
C SER A 2 -12.01 15.91 18.86
N SER A 3 -11.15 15.27 18.08
CA SER A 3 -10.30 14.19 18.58
C SER A 3 -9.41 14.76 19.70
N PRO A 4 -9.28 14.12 20.87
CA PRO A 4 -8.44 14.65 21.94
C PRO A 4 -7.02 14.88 21.42
N ALA A 5 -6.41 16.00 21.80
CA ALA A 5 -5.04 16.35 21.42
C ALA A 5 -4.11 15.17 21.74
N ARG A 6 -3.55 14.53 20.71
CA ARG A 6 -2.70 13.36 20.89
C ARG A 6 -1.32 13.83 21.36
N VAL A 7 -0.89 13.35 22.52
CA VAL A 7 0.40 13.69 23.16
C VAL A 7 1.60 12.99 22.50
N ARG A 8 1.37 11.92 21.72
CA ARG A 8 2.44 11.09 21.16
C ARG A 8 2.86 11.56 19.77
N ALA A 9 4.16 11.75 19.57
CA ALA A 9 4.77 12.01 18.27
C ALA A 9 4.50 10.88 17.26
N ASP A 10 4.43 11.22 15.98
CA ASP A 10 4.32 10.22 14.92
C ASP A 10 5.54 9.29 14.96
N ALA A 11 5.29 7.98 14.88
CA ALA A 11 6.28 6.92 14.95
C ALA A 11 6.25 6.04 13.70
N CYS A 12 5.87 6.61 12.55
CA CYS A 12 5.95 5.92 11.28
C CYS A 12 7.40 5.46 11.04
N PRO A 13 7.66 4.14 10.89
CA PRO A 13 9.00 3.65 10.62
C PRO A 13 9.46 4.12 9.25
N GLY A 14 10.73 4.47 9.23
CA GLY A 14 11.50 4.88 8.09
C GLY A 14 12.81 4.10 7.96
N VAL A 15 13.66 4.47 7.02
CA VAL A 15 14.98 3.83 6.84
C VAL A 15 16.01 4.36 7.83
N PHE A 16 15.96 5.65 8.16
CA PHE A 16 16.84 6.25 9.17
C PHE A 16 16.24 6.17 10.58
N ALA A 17 14.90 6.16 10.67
CA ALA A 17 14.15 5.95 11.91
C ALA A 17 13.41 4.60 11.89
N THR A 18 14.17 3.51 12.05
CA THR A 18 13.59 2.15 12.11
C THR A 18 12.69 1.97 13.34
N HIS A 19 11.70 1.08 13.25
CA HIS A 19 10.90 0.67 14.40
C HIS A 19 11.42 -0.65 14.95
N ASP A 20 11.73 -0.71 16.24
CA ASP A 20 12.11 -1.97 16.88
C ASP A 20 10.89 -2.88 17.02
N ALA A 21 10.87 -3.95 16.24
CA ALA A 21 9.88 -5.03 16.32
C ALA A 21 10.49 -6.26 17.02
N ALA A 22 9.70 -7.31 17.20
CA ALA A 22 10.14 -8.49 17.94
C ALA A 22 11.18 -9.32 17.17
N ASP A 23 11.11 -9.29 15.85
CA ASP A 23 12.07 -9.86 14.91
C ASP A 23 13.27 -8.94 14.64
N GLY A 24 13.37 -7.80 15.33
CA GLY A 24 14.43 -6.81 15.15
C GLY A 24 13.94 -5.52 14.46
N PRO A 25 14.88 -4.63 14.09
CA PRO A 25 14.52 -3.34 13.49
C PRO A 25 13.77 -3.51 12.16
N LEU A 26 12.76 -2.68 11.95
CA LEU A 26 11.95 -2.61 10.74
C LEU A 26 12.26 -1.32 9.97
N ALA A 27 12.65 -1.46 8.71
CA ALA A 27 12.79 -0.36 7.77
C ALA A 27 11.67 -0.40 6.72
N ARG A 28 11.10 0.77 6.39
CA ARG A 28 10.12 0.90 5.32
C ARG A 28 10.73 1.72 4.18
N VAL A 29 10.63 1.20 2.97
CA VAL A 29 11.09 1.87 1.76
C VAL A 29 9.88 2.44 1.02
N ARG A 30 9.99 3.69 0.57
CA ARG A 30 8.95 4.38 -0.20
C ARG A 30 9.10 4.08 -1.68
N LEU A 31 8.01 3.69 -2.33
CA LEU A 31 7.95 3.47 -3.78
C LEU A 31 6.82 4.33 -4.36
N PRO A 32 7.10 5.59 -4.77
CA PRO A 32 6.07 6.48 -5.31
C PRO A 32 5.31 5.84 -6.48
N GLY A 33 3.99 5.75 -6.37
CA GLY A 33 3.13 5.07 -7.33
C GLY A 33 3.27 3.53 -7.33
N GLY A 34 4.01 2.95 -6.39
CA GLY A 34 4.36 1.54 -6.35
C GLY A 34 5.46 1.12 -7.32
N VAL A 35 5.99 2.05 -8.11
CA VAL A 35 6.92 1.75 -9.21
C VAL A 35 8.29 1.37 -8.67
N VAL A 36 8.83 0.24 -9.15
CA VAL A 36 10.16 -0.25 -8.80
C VAL A 36 10.83 -0.80 -10.05
N SER A 37 12.06 -0.36 -10.32
CA SER A 37 12.83 -0.85 -11.47
C SER A 37 13.43 -2.24 -11.20
N ALA A 38 13.80 -2.95 -12.26
CA ALA A 38 14.50 -4.24 -12.14
C ALA A 38 15.74 -4.15 -11.23
N ASP A 39 16.56 -3.12 -11.38
CA ASP A 39 17.78 -2.95 -10.56
C ASP A 39 17.45 -2.68 -9.10
N ARG A 40 16.38 -1.93 -8.83
CA ARG A 40 15.88 -1.68 -7.47
C ARG A 40 15.30 -2.94 -6.84
N LEU A 41 14.66 -3.83 -7.61
CA LEU A 41 14.23 -5.14 -7.14
C LEU A 41 15.44 -6.00 -6.72
N ARG A 42 16.51 -6.02 -7.52
CA ARG A 42 17.77 -6.73 -7.18
C ARG A 42 18.46 -6.13 -5.95
N ALA A 43 18.44 -4.80 -5.82
CA ALA A 43 18.99 -4.12 -4.66
C ALA A 43 18.19 -4.45 -3.38
N LEU A 44 16.86 -4.47 -3.46
CA LEU A 44 15.99 -4.90 -2.35
C LEU A 44 16.24 -6.36 -1.95
N ALA A 45 16.40 -7.25 -2.93
CA ALA A 45 16.75 -8.66 -2.69
C ALA A 45 18.07 -8.79 -1.92
N SER A 46 19.09 -8.07 -2.37
CA SER A 46 20.41 -8.09 -1.73
C SER A 46 20.38 -7.47 -0.33
N CYS A 47 19.59 -6.41 -0.12
CA CYS A 47 19.41 -5.83 1.22
C CYS A 47 18.67 -6.79 2.16
N ALA A 48 17.67 -7.53 1.67
CA ALA A 48 16.93 -8.48 2.48
C ALA A 48 17.82 -9.65 2.93
N GLU A 49 18.63 -10.21 2.03
CA GLU A 49 19.57 -11.30 2.34
C GLU A 49 20.74 -10.85 3.23
N ASP A 50 21.42 -9.77 2.85
CA ASP A 50 22.68 -9.39 3.52
C ASP A 50 22.43 -8.68 4.85
N LEU A 51 21.30 -7.97 4.96
CA LEU A 51 21.05 -7.00 6.02
C LEU A 51 19.70 -7.19 6.70
N GLY A 52 18.88 -8.17 6.35
CA GLY A 52 17.57 -8.42 6.93
C GLY A 52 17.33 -9.88 7.27
N ASP A 53 16.07 -10.29 7.24
CA ASP A 53 15.62 -11.67 7.47
C ASP A 53 15.47 -12.51 6.19
N GLY A 54 15.95 -11.99 5.05
CA GLY A 54 15.88 -12.65 3.73
C GLY A 54 14.63 -12.31 2.91
N ASP A 55 13.64 -11.62 3.51
CA ASP A 55 12.36 -11.33 2.87
C ASP A 55 12.07 -9.83 2.73
N VAL A 56 11.17 -9.54 1.79
CA VAL A 56 10.57 -8.22 1.60
C VAL A 56 9.07 -8.32 1.69
N HIS A 57 8.46 -7.47 2.51
CA HIS A 57 7.01 -7.45 2.68
C HIS A 57 6.36 -6.26 1.98
N LEU A 58 5.45 -6.57 1.07
CA LEU A 58 4.56 -5.63 0.43
C LEU A 58 3.52 -5.10 1.43
N THR A 59 3.12 -3.86 1.22
CA THR A 59 2.23 -3.15 2.15
C THR A 59 0.96 -2.69 1.46
N SER A 60 -0.08 -2.42 2.24
CA SER A 60 -1.36 -1.89 1.73
C SER A 60 -1.29 -0.45 1.19
N ARG A 61 -0.08 0.07 0.99
CA ARG A 61 0.22 1.44 0.55
C ARG A 61 1.24 1.42 -0.59
N ALA A 62 1.29 0.33 -1.35
CA ALA A 62 2.20 0.19 -2.48
C ALA A 62 3.69 0.42 -2.12
N ASN A 63 4.06 0.14 -0.86
CA ASN A 63 5.44 0.23 -0.35
C ASN A 63 5.98 -1.17 -0.02
N VAL A 64 7.28 -1.22 0.27
CA VAL A 64 7.95 -2.43 0.80
C VAL A 64 8.52 -2.20 2.20
N GLN A 65 8.73 -3.31 2.92
CA GLN A 65 9.30 -3.35 4.26
C GLN A 65 10.37 -4.43 4.33
N LEU A 66 11.49 -4.09 4.98
CA LEU A 66 12.57 -4.99 5.37
C LEU A 66 12.52 -5.15 6.89
N ARG A 67 12.63 -6.39 7.40
CA ARG A 67 12.59 -6.69 8.84
C ARG A 67 13.89 -7.34 9.28
N GLY A 68 14.06 -7.45 10.59
CA GLY A 68 15.29 -7.98 11.20
C GLY A 68 16.54 -7.23 10.77
N VAL A 69 16.44 -5.92 10.50
CA VAL A 69 17.52 -5.24 9.78
C VAL A 69 18.73 -4.97 10.66
N HIS A 70 19.90 -5.32 10.16
CA HIS A 70 21.19 -5.05 10.78
C HIS A 70 21.62 -3.61 10.52
N ARG A 71 22.17 -2.95 11.54
CA ARG A 71 22.73 -1.60 11.47
C ARG A 71 24.19 -1.63 11.94
N PRO A 72 25.11 -0.86 11.31
CA PRO A 72 24.92 0.06 10.18
C PRO A 72 24.96 -0.63 8.80
N GLY A 73 24.54 0.08 7.74
CA GLY A 73 24.75 -0.34 6.34
C GLY A 73 23.52 -0.22 5.43
N LEU A 74 22.33 -0.50 5.96
CA LEU A 74 21.10 -0.52 5.14
C LEU A 74 20.80 0.81 4.47
N ALA A 75 20.90 1.92 5.21
CA ALA A 75 20.60 3.25 4.69
C ALA A 75 21.53 3.64 3.53
N GLY A 76 22.83 3.29 3.61
CA GLY A 76 23.78 3.55 2.53
C GLY A 76 23.42 2.79 1.27
N ARG A 77 23.19 1.46 1.37
CA ARG A 77 22.82 0.63 0.21
C ARG A 77 21.51 1.07 -0.44
N LEU A 78 20.50 1.41 0.35
CA LEU A 78 19.22 1.91 -0.19
C LEU A 78 19.38 3.30 -0.83
N THR A 79 20.29 4.15 -0.32
CA THR A 79 20.60 5.45 -0.94
C THR A 79 21.26 5.25 -2.30
N GLU A 80 22.28 4.39 -2.37
CA GLU A 80 23.02 4.07 -3.60
C GLU A 80 22.10 3.47 -4.67
N ALA A 81 21.13 2.64 -4.27
CA ALA A 81 20.11 2.08 -5.17
C ALA A 81 19.01 3.09 -5.59
N GLY A 82 19.06 4.32 -5.07
CA GLY A 82 18.04 5.35 -5.32
C GLY A 82 16.66 4.96 -4.80
N LEU A 83 16.60 4.19 -3.72
CA LEU A 83 15.37 3.76 -3.03
C LEU A 83 14.96 4.71 -1.89
N LEU A 84 15.72 5.79 -1.70
CA LEU A 84 15.43 6.84 -0.74
C LEU A 84 15.13 8.16 -1.46
N PRO A 85 13.98 8.79 -1.17
CA PRO A 85 13.60 10.05 -1.82
C PRO A 85 14.46 11.22 -1.33
N SER A 86 14.60 11.37 -0.02
CA SER A 86 15.59 12.20 0.68
C SER A 86 15.60 11.81 2.17
N PRO A 87 16.70 12.02 2.92
CA PRO A 87 16.73 11.72 4.35
C PRO A 87 15.67 12.46 5.17
N SER A 88 15.36 13.72 4.83
CA SER A 88 14.38 14.54 5.54
C SER A 88 12.93 14.14 5.29
N HIS A 89 12.61 13.63 4.09
CA HIS A 89 11.23 13.32 3.69
C HIS A 89 10.90 11.83 3.69
N GLU A 90 11.81 10.97 4.14
CA GLU A 90 11.66 9.51 4.10
C GLU A 90 10.44 9.01 4.89
N ARG A 91 10.05 9.75 5.94
CA ARG A 91 8.89 9.46 6.80
C ARG A 91 7.57 9.96 6.24
N VAL A 92 7.60 10.90 5.28
CA VAL A 92 6.41 11.29 4.52
C VAL A 92 5.93 10.05 3.78
N ARG A 93 4.64 9.73 3.93
CA ARG A 93 4.07 8.49 3.38
C ARG A 93 4.20 8.40 1.87
N ASN A 94 3.90 7.20 1.37
CA ASN A 94 3.88 6.94 -0.06
C ASN A 94 2.82 7.75 -0.81
N VAL A 95 3.03 7.87 -2.11
CA VAL A 95 2.04 8.34 -3.08
C VAL A 95 1.42 7.11 -3.73
N LEU A 96 0.09 6.95 -3.65
CA LEU A 96 -0.61 5.88 -4.36
C LEU A 96 -0.95 6.33 -5.78
N ALA A 97 -0.90 5.40 -6.72
CA ALA A 97 -1.43 5.59 -8.07
C ALA A 97 -2.22 4.35 -8.48
N SER A 98 -3.23 4.50 -9.34
CA SER A 98 -3.97 3.37 -9.93
C SER A 98 -2.99 2.42 -10.65
N PRO A 99 -2.79 1.17 -10.17
CA PRO A 99 -1.69 0.33 -10.66
C PRO A 99 -1.80 -0.09 -12.13
N LEU A 100 -3.02 -0.11 -12.67
CA LEU A 100 -3.29 -0.47 -14.08
C LEU A 100 -3.31 0.73 -15.02
N SER A 101 -2.98 1.94 -14.55
CA SER A 101 -2.94 3.12 -15.39
C SER A 101 -1.92 2.98 -16.51
N GLY A 102 -2.35 3.24 -17.75
CA GLY A 102 -1.55 3.05 -18.96
C GLY A 102 -1.23 1.58 -19.29
N VAL A 103 -1.87 0.63 -18.60
CA VAL A 103 -1.84 -0.81 -18.88
C VAL A 103 -3.19 -1.23 -19.45
N ARG A 104 -4.27 -0.99 -18.70
CA ARG A 104 -5.63 -1.39 -19.09
C ARG A 104 -6.68 -0.42 -18.53
N GLY A 105 -7.45 0.17 -19.44
CA GLY A 105 -8.54 1.08 -19.12
C GLY A 105 -8.08 2.32 -18.35
N GLY A 106 -9.02 2.90 -17.60
CA GLY A 106 -8.83 4.23 -16.99
C GLY A 106 -9.19 5.35 -17.97
N LEU A 107 -9.43 6.53 -17.43
CA LEU A 107 -9.78 7.74 -18.18
C LEU A 107 -8.54 8.57 -18.53
N ALA A 108 -7.51 8.53 -17.69
CA ALA A 108 -6.25 9.25 -17.89
C ALA A 108 -5.03 8.43 -17.47
N ASP A 109 -3.90 8.62 -18.14
CA ASP A 109 -2.63 8.03 -17.71
C ASP A 109 -2.05 8.83 -16.53
N VAL A 110 -1.99 8.23 -15.34
CA VAL A 110 -1.42 8.85 -14.13
C VAL A 110 0.02 8.44 -13.85
N ARG A 111 0.64 7.65 -14.74
CA ARG A 111 2.05 7.29 -14.60
C ARG A 111 2.93 8.54 -14.65
N GLY A 112 4.01 8.51 -13.88
CA GLY A 112 4.93 9.64 -13.75
C GLY A 112 4.48 10.75 -12.78
N LEU A 113 3.16 10.97 -12.58
CA LEU A 113 2.67 12.00 -11.66
C LEU A 113 3.16 11.78 -10.23
N SER A 114 3.19 10.54 -9.77
CA SER A 114 3.71 10.20 -8.44
C SER A 114 5.19 10.54 -8.26
N ALA A 115 6.03 10.31 -9.26
CA ALA A 115 7.45 10.65 -9.22
C ALA A 115 7.67 12.18 -9.29
N THR A 116 6.85 12.89 -10.06
CA THR A 116 6.86 14.36 -10.11
C THR A 116 6.44 14.97 -8.78
N LEU A 117 5.37 14.44 -8.16
CA LEU A 117 4.95 14.84 -6.82
C LEU A 117 6.04 14.54 -5.79
N ASP A 118 6.67 13.37 -5.84
CA ASP A 118 7.74 12.99 -4.90
C ASP A 118 8.93 13.97 -4.92
N ARG A 119 9.40 14.34 -6.11
CA ARG A 119 10.45 15.35 -6.29
C ARG A 119 10.00 16.73 -5.77
N ALA A 120 8.77 17.13 -6.10
CA ALA A 120 8.22 18.42 -5.70
C ALA A 120 7.98 18.51 -4.17
N LEU A 121 7.62 17.39 -3.53
CA LEU A 121 7.55 17.27 -2.06
C LEU A 121 8.92 17.45 -1.44
N CYS A 122 9.95 16.76 -1.94
CA CYS A 122 11.31 16.86 -1.38
C CYS A 122 11.93 18.25 -1.56
N ALA A 123 11.44 19.05 -2.51
CA ALA A 123 11.87 20.42 -2.72
C ALA A 123 11.25 21.42 -1.72
N ARG A 124 10.33 20.98 -0.84
CA ARG A 124 9.61 21.81 0.13
C ARG A 124 9.89 21.36 1.57
N PRO A 125 10.90 21.91 2.25
CA PRO A 125 11.29 21.48 3.60
C PRO A 125 10.14 21.47 4.62
N GLU A 126 9.20 22.39 4.50
CA GLU A 126 8.00 22.49 5.35
C GLU A 126 7.08 21.26 5.24
N LEU A 127 7.13 20.52 4.13
CA LEU A 127 6.34 19.31 3.93
C LEU A 127 7.02 18.05 4.51
N ALA A 128 8.27 18.14 4.98
CA ALA A 128 8.92 17.06 5.74
C ALA A 128 8.17 16.77 7.06
N GLU A 129 7.50 17.78 7.62
CA GLU A 129 6.72 17.70 8.86
C GLU A 129 5.29 17.20 8.65
N LEU A 130 4.92 16.83 7.41
CA LEU A 130 3.66 16.15 7.18
C LEU A 130 3.61 14.87 8.03
N PRO A 131 2.47 14.58 8.69
CA PRO A 131 2.33 13.35 9.42
C PRO A 131 2.64 12.17 8.50
N GLY A 132 3.44 11.22 8.96
CA GLY A 132 3.65 9.92 8.35
C GLY A 132 2.39 9.06 8.39
N ARG A 133 1.21 9.65 8.33
CA ARG A 133 -0.06 9.01 7.97
C ARG A 133 -0.76 9.74 6.82
N PHE A 134 -0.44 10.99 6.52
CA PHE A 134 -1.00 11.76 5.41
C PHE A 134 -0.64 11.07 4.08
N LEU A 135 -1.61 10.74 3.23
CA LEU A 135 -1.41 9.92 2.03
C LEU A 135 -1.91 10.65 0.78
N PHE A 136 -1.10 10.66 -0.27
CA PHE A 136 -1.45 11.22 -1.57
C PHE A 136 -1.98 10.12 -2.51
N GLY A 137 -2.82 10.50 -3.47
CA GLY A 137 -3.36 9.61 -4.49
C GLY A 137 -3.45 10.24 -5.89
N PHE A 138 -3.16 9.43 -6.91
CA PHE A 138 -3.53 9.72 -8.30
C PHE A 138 -4.37 8.56 -8.84
N ASP A 139 -5.66 8.81 -9.04
CA ASP A 139 -6.62 7.83 -9.52
C ASP A 139 -6.93 8.09 -10.99
N ASP A 140 -6.83 7.06 -11.83
CA ASP A 140 -7.09 7.18 -13.28
C ASP A 140 -8.58 7.22 -13.63
N GLY A 141 -9.46 7.37 -12.64
CA GLY A 141 -10.92 7.46 -12.79
C GLY A 141 -11.62 6.19 -12.32
N ARG A 142 -10.91 5.07 -12.19
CA ARG A 142 -11.49 3.80 -11.74
C ARG A 142 -11.87 3.78 -10.26
N GLY A 143 -11.33 4.67 -9.43
CA GLY A 143 -11.71 4.78 -8.03
C GLY A 143 -11.03 3.77 -7.11
N ASP A 144 -9.88 3.22 -7.48
CA ASP A 144 -9.17 2.17 -6.75
C ASP A 144 -8.21 2.71 -5.67
N VAL A 145 -7.85 3.99 -5.73
CA VAL A 145 -6.95 4.66 -4.76
C VAL A 145 -7.54 5.93 -4.13
N VAL A 146 -8.84 6.15 -4.27
CA VAL A 146 -9.54 7.37 -3.79
C VAL A 146 -9.58 7.54 -2.26
N GLY A 147 -9.32 6.49 -1.48
CA GLY A 147 -9.33 6.53 -0.01
C GLY A 147 -8.12 7.20 0.65
N THR A 148 -7.38 8.01 -0.10
CA THR A 148 -6.20 8.79 0.34
C THR A 148 -6.65 10.09 1.03
N ASP A 149 -5.72 10.83 1.65
CA ASP A 149 -6.07 12.13 2.26
C ASP A 149 -6.37 13.17 1.20
N VAL A 150 -5.54 13.23 0.17
CA VAL A 150 -5.76 14.07 -1.00
C VAL A 150 -5.50 13.24 -2.25
N CYS A 151 -6.49 13.22 -3.16
CA CYS A 151 -6.43 12.46 -4.40
C CYS A 151 -6.77 13.35 -5.58
N TRP A 152 -6.04 13.26 -6.69
CA TRP A 152 -6.57 13.70 -7.97
C TRP A 152 -7.22 12.49 -8.65
N ARG A 153 -8.50 12.57 -8.98
CA ARG A 153 -9.25 11.49 -9.66
C ARG A 153 -9.65 11.94 -11.05
N ALA A 154 -9.20 11.24 -12.08
CA ALA A 154 -9.59 11.55 -13.45
C ALA A 154 -11.11 11.47 -13.63
N ILE A 155 -11.68 12.46 -14.30
CA ILE A 155 -13.08 12.48 -14.77
C ILE A 155 -13.15 12.53 -16.30
N GLY A 156 -12.00 12.69 -16.94
CA GLY A 156 -11.75 12.61 -18.37
C GLY A 156 -10.25 12.47 -18.61
N SER A 157 -9.80 12.58 -19.86
CA SER A 157 -8.39 12.39 -20.22
C SER A 157 -7.46 13.52 -19.75
N THR A 158 -7.99 14.73 -19.58
CA THR A 158 -7.21 15.92 -19.25
C THR A 158 -7.61 16.58 -17.93
N THR A 159 -8.71 16.16 -17.31
CA THR A 159 -9.29 16.84 -16.13
C THR A 159 -9.63 15.82 -15.06
N GLY A 160 -9.42 16.20 -13.80
CA GLY A 160 -9.79 15.40 -12.65
C GLY A 160 -10.36 16.23 -11.52
N ALA A 161 -11.08 15.58 -10.61
CA ALA A 161 -11.56 16.17 -9.38
C ALA A 161 -10.56 15.94 -8.25
N VAL A 162 -10.31 16.95 -7.43
CA VAL A 162 -9.56 16.81 -6.18
C VAL A 162 -10.50 16.24 -5.11
N LEU A 163 -10.11 15.13 -4.52
CA LEU A 163 -10.83 14.49 -3.42
C LEU A 163 -10.11 14.77 -2.10
N LEU A 164 -10.87 15.06 -1.05
CA LEU A 164 -10.38 15.21 0.32
C LEU A 164 -10.94 14.09 1.18
N ALA A 165 -10.06 13.26 1.74
CA ALA A 165 -10.42 12.05 2.50
C ALA A 165 -11.42 11.15 1.74
N GLY A 166 -11.27 11.07 0.41
CA GLY A 166 -12.13 10.30 -0.49
C GLY A 166 -13.45 10.95 -0.91
N ALA A 167 -13.78 12.14 -0.40
CA ALA A 167 -14.95 12.90 -0.81
C ALA A 167 -14.59 13.88 -1.94
N ASP A 168 -15.43 13.98 -2.97
CA ASP A 168 -15.29 14.98 -4.03
C ASP A 168 -15.46 16.39 -3.45
N SER A 169 -14.47 17.25 -3.69
CA SER A 169 -14.46 18.63 -3.20
C SER A 169 -15.17 19.62 -4.13
N GLY A 170 -15.52 19.19 -5.34
CA GLY A 170 -15.98 20.09 -6.41
C GLY A 170 -14.86 20.89 -7.08
N TRP A 171 -13.61 20.75 -6.64
CA TRP A 171 -12.47 21.41 -7.26
C TRP A 171 -11.94 20.58 -8.43
N LEU A 172 -12.20 21.07 -9.65
CA LEU A 172 -11.70 20.47 -10.88
C LEU A 172 -10.34 21.05 -11.26
N VAL A 173 -9.40 20.17 -11.59
CA VAL A 173 -8.01 20.52 -11.86
C VAL A 173 -7.53 19.81 -13.14
N PRO A 174 -6.94 20.54 -14.10
CA PRO A 174 -6.23 19.96 -15.23
C PRO A 174 -5.14 18.96 -14.81
N ARG A 175 -4.91 17.93 -15.63
CA ARG A 175 -3.96 16.85 -15.30
C ARG A 175 -2.53 17.36 -15.11
N ASP A 176 -2.10 18.34 -15.89
CA ASP A 176 -0.79 18.99 -15.80
C ASP A 176 -0.64 19.84 -14.53
N GLU A 177 -1.74 20.32 -13.95
CA GLU A 177 -1.78 21.03 -12.67
C GLU A 177 -2.00 20.12 -11.46
N ALA A 178 -2.30 18.84 -11.67
CA ALA A 178 -2.69 17.89 -10.61
C ALA A 178 -1.66 17.84 -9.47
N VAL A 179 -0.35 17.79 -9.78
CA VAL A 179 0.72 17.77 -8.78
C VAL A 179 0.70 19.06 -7.94
N SER A 180 0.58 20.22 -8.58
CA SER A 180 0.52 21.51 -7.90
C SER A 180 -0.68 21.59 -6.97
N ALA A 181 -1.86 21.14 -7.42
CA ALA A 181 -3.07 21.15 -6.61
C ALA A 181 -2.96 20.27 -5.35
N LEU A 182 -2.40 19.06 -5.45
CA LEU A 182 -2.20 18.21 -4.27
C LEU A 182 -1.21 18.81 -3.27
N LEU A 183 -0.18 19.52 -3.76
CA LEU A 183 0.78 20.24 -2.91
C LEU A 183 0.13 21.42 -2.19
N THR A 184 -0.70 22.20 -2.89
CA THR A 184 -1.48 23.30 -2.29
C THR A 184 -2.31 22.81 -1.09
N VAL A 185 -3.01 21.68 -1.25
CA VAL A 185 -3.78 21.07 -0.15
C VAL A 185 -2.87 20.60 0.97
N ALA A 186 -1.75 19.96 0.66
CA ALA A 186 -0.82 19.45 1.67
C ALA A 186 -0.16 20.58 2.48
N GLU A 187 0.21 21.68 1.84
CA GLU A 187 0.74 22.87 2.49
C GLU A 187 -0.31 23.55 3.37
N ALA A 188 -1.56 23.67 2.88
CA ALA A 188 -2.67 24.18 3.68
C ALA A 188 -2.93 23.28 4.91
N PHE A 189 -2.87 21.97 4.73
CA PHE A 189 -3.01 21.00 5.82
C PHE A 189 -1.87 21.15 6.83
N ALA A 190 -0.62 21.21 6.38
CA ALA A 190 0.54 21.38 7.25
C ALA A 190 0.41 22.64 8.14
N ARG A 191 -0.11 23.74 7.60
CA ARG A 191 -0.36 24.99 8.34
C ARG A 191 -1.51 24.91 9.34
N THR A 192 -2.58 24.20 9.01
CA THR A 192 -3.87 24.28 9.74
C THR A 192 -4.22 23.04 10.57
N ARG A 193 -3.51 21.92 10.39
CA ARG A 193 -3.88 20.61 10.96
C ARG A 193 -3.94 20.54 12.48
N GLY A 194 -3.25 21.41 13.21
CA GLY A 194 -3.06 21.27 14.65
C GLY A 194 -2.51 19.88 15.01
N SER A 195 -3.28 19.09 15.77
CA SER A 195 -2.92 17.70 16.11
C SER A 195 -3.41 16.63 15.13
N ALA A 196 -4.15 17.01 14.08
CA ALA A 196 -4.66 16.06 13.09
C ALA A 196 -3.51 15.40 12.31
N TRP A 197 -3.64 14.09 12.11
CA TRP A 197 -2.72 13.28 11.30
C TRP A 197 -3.25 13.02 9.88
N ARG A 198 -4.53 13.27 9.64
CA ARG A 198 -5.27 12.98 8.41
C ARG A 198 -6.25 14.11 8.13
N ILE A 199 -6.57 14.35 6.86
CA ILE A 199 -7.56 15.36 6.46
C ILE A 199 -8.95 15.05 7.04
N GLY A 200 -9.32 13.76 7.06
CA GLY A 200 -10.60 13.32 7.64
C GLY A 200 -10.75 13.53 9.16
N GLU A 201 -9.71 13.98 9.86
CA GLU A 201 -9.79 14.35 11.29
C GLU A 201 -10.13 15.85 11.47
N LEU A 202 -10.13 16.65 10.40
CA LEU A 202 -10.46 18.08 10.45
C LEU A 202 -11.98 18.29 10.59
N ALA A 203 -12.36 19.39 11.26
CA ALA A 203 -13.76 19.79 11.36
C ALA A 203 -14.31 20.28 10.01
N ASP A 204 -13.48 20.99 9.24
CA ASP A 204 -13.80 21.46 7.90
C ASP A 204 -12.61 21.22 6.94
N PRO A 205 -12.61 20.08 6.22
CA PRO A 205 -11.62 19.82 5.18
C PRO A 205 -11.65 20.83 4.01
N SER A 206 -12.78 21.49 3.75
CA SER A 206 -12.92 22.37 2.59
C SER A 206 -12.10 23.67 2.72
N ALA A 207 -11.70 24.02 3.94
CA ALA A 207 -10.79 25.12 4.25
C ALA A 207 -9.35 24.89 3.72
N LEU A 208 -9.02 23.66 3.27
CA LEU A 208 -7.74 23.35 2.65
C LEU A 208 -7.67 23.72 1.16
N LEU A 209 -8.82 23.97 0.55
CA LEU A 209 -8.93 24.26 -0.87
C LEU A 209 -8.71 25.75 -1.11
N PRO A 210 -8.13 26.15 -2.25
CA PRO A 210 -8.04 27.56 -2.62
C PRO A 210 -9.43 28.19 -2.82
N ASP A 211 -9.45 29.51 -2.80
CA ASP A 211 -10.61 30.30 -3.22
C ASP A 211 -10.85 30.11 -4.72
N GLY A 212 -12.12 30.00 -5.11
CA GLY A 212 -12.49 29.85 -6.51
C GLY A 212 -13.82 29.13 -6.71
N HIS A 213 -14.20 29.00 -7.98
CA HIS A 213 -15.39 28.27 -8.37
C HIS A 213 -15.23 26.77 -8.07
N ARG A 214 -16.28 26.17 -7.50
CA ARG A 214 -16.38 24.73 -7.22
C ARG A 214 -17.65 24.20 -7.86
N GLU A 215 -17.54 23.07 -8.53
CA GLU A 215 -18.71 22.35 -9.01
C GLU A 215 -19.42 21.63 -7.86
N ALA A 216 -20.67 21.21 -8.10
CA ALA A 216 -21.35 20.33 -7.18
C ALA A 216 -20.61 18.98 -7.08
N PRO A 217 -20.29 18.49 -5.88
CA PRO A 217 -19.66 17.18 -5.70
C PRO A 217 -20.46 16.06 -6.37
N GLN A 218 -19.77 15.15 -7.05
CA GLN A 218 -20.42 14.02 -7.73
C GLN A 218 -19.95 12.68 -7.16
N ALA A 219 -20.92 11.83 -6.81
CA ALA A 219 -20.66 10.43 -6.52
C ALA A 219 -20.29 9.72 -7.83
N ARG A 220 -19.13 9.03 -7.83
CA ARG A 220 -18.64 8.28 -8.99
C ARG A 220 -18.34 6.85 -8.59
N PRO A 221 -18.81 5.85 -9.36
CA PRO A 221 -18.66 4.45 -9.01
C PRO A 221 -17.18 4.06 -8.92
N THR A 222 -16.86 3.14 -8.02
CA THR A 222 -15.52 2.55 -7.90
C THR A 222 -15.50 1.20 -8.58
N ARG A 223 -14.51 0.97 -9.42
CA ARG A 223 -14.23 -0.27 -10.12
C ARG A 223 -12.85 -0.77 -9.70
N ILE A 224 -12.84 -1.80 -8.88
CA ILE A 224 -11.60 -2.50 -8.52
C ILE A 224 -11.41 -3.62 -9.54
N ASP A 225 -10.54 -3.39 -10.51
CA ASP A 225 -10.17 -4.43 -11.47
C ASP A 225 -9.21 -5.43 -10.83
N PRO A 226 -9.30 -6.73 -11.17
CA PRO A 226 -8.30 -7.70 -10.78
C PRO A 226 -6.90 -7.29 -11.24
N THR A 227 -5.93 -7.33 -10.32
CA THR A 227 -4.52 -7.00 -10.59
C THR A 227 -3.60 -8.22 -10.49
N VAL A 228 -4.18 -9.43 -10.38
CA VAL A 228 -3.48 -10.72 -10.31
C VAL A 228 -3.94 -11.58 -11.48
N GLY A 229 -3.01 -12.31 -12.10
CA GLY A 229 -3.27 -13.11 -13.29
C GLY A 229 -2.83 -12.42 -14.58
N ARG A 230 -3.19 -13.03 -15.72
CA ARG A 230 -2.93 -12.46 -17.05
C ARG A 230 -3.89 -11.29 -17.31
N ILE A 231 -3.33 -10.18 -17.77
CA ILE A 231 -4.08 -8.94 -18.02
C ILE A 231 -3.77 -8.50 -19.45
N ARG A 232 -4.79 -8.49 -20.30
CA ARG A 232 -4.66 -7.94 -21.66
C ARG A 232 -4.53 -6.42 -21.58
N ARG A 233 -3.47 -5.88 -22.18
CA ARG A 233 -3.21 -4.44 -22.29
C ARG A 233 -4.03 -3.83 -23.42
N ASP A 234 -4.25 -2.52 -23.34
CA ASP A 234 -5.02 -1.79 -24.35
C ASP A 234 -4.32 -1.76 -25.72
N ASP A 235 -2.99 -1.91 -25.76
CA ASP A 235 -2.19 -2.00 -26.98
C ASP A 235 -2.10 -3.43 -27.57
N GLY A 236 -2.84 -4.38 -26.99
CA GLY A 236 -2.85 -5.78 -27.43
C GLY A 236 -1.76 -6.65 -26.81
N GLY A 237 -0.79 -6.07 -26.09
CA GLY A 237 0.21 -6.82 -25.34
C GLY A 237 -0.34 -7.45 -24.06
N ASP A 238 0.47 -8.22 -23.34
CA ASP A 238 0.08 -8.81 -22.07
C ASP A 238 0.86 -8.18 -20.91
N ALA A 239 0.18 -8.00 -19.77
CA ALA A 239 0.76 -7.74 -18.46
C ALA A 239 0.44 -8.92 -17.53
N VAL A 240 1.25 -9.13 -16.49
CA VAL A 240 1.04 -10.22 -15.54
C VAL A 240 1.06 -9.69 -14.12
N GLY A 241 0.01 -9.99 -13.37
CA GLY A 241 -0.05 -9.75 -11.93
C GLY A 241 0.29 -11.00 -11.14
N VAL A 242 1.13 -10.87 -10.12
CA VAL A 242 1.45 -11.95 -9.17
C VAL A 242 1.04 -11.60 -7.75
N ALA A 243 0.56 -12.60 -7.02
CA ALA A 243 0.20 -12.51 -5.62
C ALA A 243 1.22 -13.29 -4.78
N PRO A 244 2.20 -12.63 -4.16
CA PRO A 244 3.01 -13.26 -3.13
C PRO A 244 2.15 -13.56 -1.91
N ARG A 245 2.36 -14.74 -1.32
CA ARG A 245 1.60 -15.16 -0.16
C ARG A 245 1.78 -14.19 1.00
N PHE A 246 0.69 -13.71 1.58
CA PHE A 246 0.69 -12.69 2.65
C PHE A 246 1.42 -11.37 2.29
N GLY A 247 1.70 -11.14 1.00
CA GLY A 247 2.54 -10.04 0.56
C GLY A 247 4.03 -10.22 0.88
N GLN A 248 4.54 -11.45 1.08
CA GLN A 248 5.94 -11.74 1.40
C GLN A 248 6.66 -12.29 0.18
N LEU A 249 7.77 -11.65 -0.19
CA LEU A 249 8.63 -12.05 -1.29
C LEU A 249 10.01 -12.42 -0.74
N THR A 250 10.52 -13.58 -1.11
CA THR A 250 11.93 -13.91 -0.86
C THR A 250 12.83 -13.10 -1.78
N ALA A 251 14.10 -12.96 -1.39
CA ALA A 251 15.09 -12.34 -2.27
C ALA A 251 15.25 -13.07 -3.62
N ALA A 252 15.12 -14.40 -3.66
CA ALA A 252 15.10 -15.16 -4.91
C ALA A 252 13.90 -14.79 -5.80
N GLN A 253 12.71 -14.63 -5.21
CA GLN A 253 11.52 -14.20 -5.93
C GLN A 253 11.64 -12.77 -6.46
N LEU A 254 12.24 -11.85 -5.70
CA LEU A 254 12.52 -10.50 -6.17
C LEU A 254 13.46 -10.49 -7.37
N ARG A 255 14.51 -11.33 -7.37
CA ARG A 255 15.40 -11.47 -8.53
C ARG A 255 14.66 -12.06 -9.73
N ALA A 256 13.82 -13.07 -9.53
CA ALA A 256 13.00 -13.64 -10.60
C ALA A 256 12.04 -12.60 -11.21
N LEU A 257 11.44 -11.73 -10.39
CA LEU A 257 10.61 -10.62 -10.88
C LEU A 257 11.43 -9.60 -11.69
N ALA A 258 12.65 -9.28 -11.24
CA ALA A 258 13.53 -8.33 -11.91
C ALA A 258 13.97 -8.77 -13.32
N ASP A 259 13.92 -10.07 -13.62
CA ASP A 259 14.23 -10.59 -14.96
C ASP A 259 13.16 -10.23 -16.00
N PHE A 260 11.97 -9.83 -15.56
CA PHE A 260 10.87 -9.39 -16.43
C PHE A 260 10.79 -7.85 -16.56
N GLY A 261 11.74 -7.13 -15.95
CA GLY A 261 11.83 -5.67 -16.03
C GLY A 261 11.21 -4.94 -14.84
N ASP A 262 10.69 -3.75 -15.10
CA ASP A 262 10.10 -2.90 -14.09
C ASP A 262 8.75 -3.45 -13.60
N ALA A 263 8.45 -3.20 -12.33
CA ALA A 263 7.27 -3.70 -11.67
C ALA A 263 6.51 -2.60 -10.92
N VAL A 264 5.26 -2.88 -10.58
CA VAL A 264 4.40 -2.02 -9.77
C VAL A 264 3.88 -2.81 -8.57
N VAL A 265 4.32 -2.43 -7.37
CA VAL A 265 3.75 -2.93 -6.11
C VAL A 265 2.38 -2.30 -5.92
N THR A 266 1.35 -3.11 -5.72
CA THR A 266 -0.02 -2.61 -5.60
C THR A 266 -0.41 -2.35 -4.13
N PRO A 267 -1.45 -1.53 -3.87
CA PRO A 267 -2.07 -1.41 -2.55
C PRO A 267 -2.71 -2.70 -2.01
N TRP A 268 -2.83 -3.75 -2.84
CA TRP A 268 -3.37 -5.06 -2.46
C TRP A 268 -2.29 -6.09 -2.13
N ARG A 269 -1.02 -5.66 -2.02
CA ARG A 269 0.13 -6.54 -1.77
C ARG A 269 0.34 -7.58 -2.88
N SER A 270 0.05 -7.20 -4.11
CA SER A 270 0.45 -7.90 -5.32
C SER A 270 1.54 -7.11 -6.05
N VAL A 271 2.16 -7.74 -7.04
CA VAL A 271 3.11 -7.10 -7.96
C VAL A 271 2.57 -7.23 -9.38
N LEU A 272 2.49 -6.12 -10.11
CA LEU A 272 2.17 -6.09 -11.53
C LEU A 272 3.47 -5.98 -12.33
N LEU A 273 3.58 -6.77 -13.40
CA LEU A 273 4.63 -6.74 -14.42
C LEU A 273 4.02 -6.18 -15.71
N PRO A 274 4.11 -4.86 -15.96
CA PRO A 274 3.44 -4.22 -17.09
C PRO A 274 3.98 -4.64 -18.47
N GLY A 275 5.24 -5.08 -18.52
CA GLY A 275 5.89 -5.60 -19.72
C GLY A 275 5.52 -7.04 -20.06
N GLY A 276 4.69 -7.70 -19.24
CA GLY A 276 4.39 -9.12 -19.34
C GLY A 276 5.46 -9.97 -18.67
N ALA A 277 5.19 -11.28 -18.61
CA ALA A 277 6.11 -12.25 -18.03
C ALA A 277 5.77 -13.68 -18.49
N ASP A 278 6.77 -14.56 -18.38
CA ASP A 278 6.58 -15.99 -18.52
C ASP A 278 5.99 -16.56 -17.22
N VAL A 279 4.73 -16.98 -17.28
CA VAL A 279 3.97 -17.51 -16.13
C VAL A 279 4.59 -18.80 -15.59
N GLU A 280 5.16 -19.65 -16.43
CA GLU A 280 5.77 -20.91 -15.98
C GLU A 280 7.03 -20.63 -15.16
N ARG A 281 7.85 -19.66 -15.59
CA ARG A 281 9.01 -19.20 -14.80
C ARG A 281 8.59 -18.55 -13.48
N LEU A 282 7.49 -17.82 -13.43
CA LEU A 282 6.96 -17.26 -12.17
C LEU A 282 6.53 -18.38 -11.21
N HIS A 283 5.80 -19.38 -11.72
CA HIS A 283 5.37 -20.53 -10.92
C HIS A 283 6.55 -21.35 -10.42
N ALA A 284 7.58 -21.56 -11.27
CA ALA A 284 8.82 -22.23 -10.88
C ALA A 284 9.58 -21.47 -9.76
N ALA A 285 9.43 -20.13 -9.70
CA ALA A 285 9.93 -19.30 -8.60
C ALA A 285 9.00 -19.26 -7.37
N GLY A 286 7.90 -20.01 -7.37
CA GLY A 286 6.92 -20.04 -6.29
C GLY A 286 6.00 -18.81 -6.22
N LEU A 287 5.87 -18.04 -7.30
CA LEU A 287 4.99 -16.88 -7.39
C LEU A 287 3.66 -17.29 -8.02
N SER A 288 2.55 -17.02 -7.32
CA SER A 288 1.22 -17.34 -7.82
C SER A 288 0.69 -16.24 -8.74
N THR A 289 0.04 -16.64 -9.82
CA THR A 289 -0.79 -15.76 -10.68
C THR A 289 -2.29 -16.00 -10.47
N ASP A 290 -2.67 -16.79 -9.47
CA ASP A 290 -4.07 -17.06 -9.12
C ASP A 290 -4.62 -15.94 -8.21
N PRO A 291 -5.68 -15.22 -8.62
CA PRO A 291 -6.35 -14.23 -7.79
C PRO A 291 -6.76 -14.74 -6.40
N ALA A 292 -7.10 -16.04 -6.25
CA ALA A 292 -7.47 -16.64 -4.97
C ALA A 292 -6.34 -16.55 -3.93
N THR A 293 -5.08 -16.47 -4.37
CA THR A 293 -3.93 -16.28 -3.47
C THR A 293 -3.99 -14.94 -2.74
N ALA A 294 -4.57 -13.91 -3.36
CA ALA A 294 -4.73 -12.58 -2.75
C ALA A 294 -5.95 -12.49 -1.82
N GLU A 295 -6.84 -13.48 -1.82
CA GLU A 295 -8.02 -13.51 -0.96
C GLU A 295 -7.66 -13.84 0.49
N LEU A 296 -6.59 -14.61 0.71
CA LEU A 296 -6.07 -14.92 2.03
C LEU A 296 -4.92 -13.99 2.42
N SER A 297 -5.10 -13.25 3.50
CA SER A 297 -4.09 -12.34 4.03
C SER A 297 -3.88 -12.53 5.52
N ALA A 298 -2.68 -12.21 6.00
CA ALA A 298 -2.36 -12.24 7.43
C ALA A 298 -1.47 -11.06 7.80
N CYS A 299 -1.54 -10.62 9.05
CA CYS A 299 -0.54 -9.72 9.60
C CYS A 299 0.81 -10.45 9.78
N VAL A 300 1.84 -9.77 10.32
CA VAL A 300 3.16 -10.40 10.55
C VAL A 300 3.05 -11.60 11.51
N GLY A 301 2.23 -11.50 12.56
CA GLY A 301 2.09 -12.58 13.54
C GLY A 301 3.26 -12.72 14.49
N ALA A 302 3.22 -13.74 15.34
CA ALA A 302 4.40 -14.22 16.04
C ALA A 302 5.27 -15.02 15.06
N PRO A 303 6.60 -15.09 15.24
CA PRO A 303 7.38 -14.40 16.27
C PRO A 303 7.65 -12.92 15.95
N GLY A 304 7.38 -12.44 14.73
CA GLY A 304 7.79 -11.09 14.28
C GLY A 304 7.08 -9.90 14.93
N CYS A 305 5.99 -10.13 15.64
CA CYS A 305 5.24 -9.12 16.38
C CYS A 305 5.01 -9.55 17.84
N ALA A 306 5.63 -8.84 18.79
CA ALA A 306 5.51 -9.10 20.23
C ALA A 306 4.08 -8.98 20.78
N LYS A 307 3.15 -8.44 19.99
CA LYS A 307 1.74 -8.28 20.38
C LYS A 307 0.86 -9.41 19.87
N SER A 308 1.40 -10.26 19.01
CA SER A 308 0.65 -11.38 18.44
C SER A 308 0.48 -12.47 19.49
N LEU A 309 -0.71 -13.06 19.53
CA LEU A 309 -1.05 -14.18 20.39
C LEU A 309 -0.86 -15.55 19.71
N ALA A 310 -0.58 -15.56 18.40
CA ALA A 310 -0.37 -16.77 17.61
C ALA A 310 0.59 -16.53 16.43
N ASP A 311 1.15 -17.62 15.89
CA ASP A 311 1.83 -17.62 14.59
C ASP A 311 0.78 -17.67 13.46
N VAL A 312 0.18 -16.51 13.21
CA VAL A 312 -0.95 -16.43 12.27
C VAL A 312 -0.57 -16.75 10.82
N ARG A 313 0.70 -16.63 10.45
CA ARG A 313 1.13 -16.96 9.09
C ARG A 313 1.33 -18.46 8.93
N ALA A 314 1.87 -19.15 9.93
CA ALA A 314 1.89 -20.60 9.96
C ALA A 314 0.47 -21.19 9.99
N ASP A 315 -0.42 -20.64 10.83
CA ASP A 315 -1.80 -21.12 10.92
C ASP A 315 -2.57 -20.85 9.62
N ALA A 316 -2.46 -19.62 9.08
CA ALA A 316 -3.04 -19.29 7.79
C ALA A 316 -2.41 -20.09 6.63
N ALA A 317 -1.22 -20.67 6.83
CA ALA A 317 -0.55 -21.41 5.78
C ALA A 317 -1.32 -22.66 5.34
N THR A 318 -2.24 -23.13 6.18
CA THR A 318 -3.05 -24.33 5.94
C THR A 318 -4.43 -24.01 5.35
N LEU A 319 -4.79 -22.72 5.27
CA LEU A 319 -6.10 -22.28 4.84
C LEU A 319 -6.17 -22.05 3.33
N VAL A 320 -7.37 -22.23 2.79
CA VAL A 320 -7.74 -21.89 1.42
C VAL A 320 -8.95 -20.98 1.48
N ALA A 321 -8.90 -19.84 0.77
CA ALA A 321 -10.06 -18.99 0.58
C ALA A 321 -10.94 -19.57 -0.54
N ASP A 322 -12.25 -19.63 -0.32
CA ASP A 322 -13.23 -20.17 -1.28
C ASP A 322 -14.15 -19.04 -1.79
N GLY A 323 -13.57 -18.10 -2.53
CA GLY A 323 -14.28 -16.95 -3.10
C GLY A 323 -14.65 -15.84 -2.09
N GLU A 324 -14.27 -16.00 -0.82
CA GLU A 324 -14.40 -15.01 0.22
C GLU A 324 -13.03 -14.61 0.76
N ARG A 325 -12.74 -13.31 0.80
CA ARG A 325 -11.50 -12.80 1.38
C ARG A 325 -11.45 -13.13 2.87
N VAL A 326 -10.30 -13.58 3.35
CA VAL A 326 -10.02 -13.90 4.75
C VAL A 326 -8.83 -13.07 5.24
N HIS A 327 -8.94 -12.49 6.43
CA HIS A 327 -7.81 -11.83 7.08
C HIS A 327 -7.53 -12.41 8.47
N VAL A 328 -6.33 -12.95 8.67
CA VAL A 328 -5.87 -13.53 9.94
C VAL A 328 -4.99 -12.55 10.70
N SER A 329 -5.48 -12.11 11.85
CA SER A 329 -4.86 -11.09 12.71
C SER A 329 -4.33 -11.70 13.99
N GLY A 330 -3.09 -11.40 14.34
CA GLY A 330 -2.47 -11.90 15.57
C GLY A 330 -2.94 -11.22 16.86
N CYS A 331 -3.66 -10.10 16.76
CA CYS A 331 -4.24 -9.41 17.91
C CYS A 331 -5.34 -8.45 17.48
N ALA A 332 -6.01 -7.83 18.46
CA ALA A 332 -7.09 -6.86 18.27
C ALA A 332 -6.71 -5.63 17.40
N ARG A 333 -5.43 -5.35 17.16
CA ARG A 333 -5.00 -4.25 16.26
C ARG A 333 -5.31 -4.51 14.78
N ARG A 334 -5.50 -5.77 14.36
CA ARG A 334 -5.89 -6.15 12.99
C ARG A 334 -5.02 -5.48 11.91
N CYS A 335 -3.70 -5.54 12.12
CA CYS A 335 -2.75 -4.84 11.28
C CYS A 335 -2.79 -5.36 9.84
N GLY A 336 -3.07 -4.46 8.90
CA GLY A 336 -3.12 -4.82 7.48
C GLY A 336 -4.46 -5.38 7.00
N ARG A 337 -5.49 -5.38 7.85
CA ARG A 337 -6.87 -5.70 7.48
C ARG A 337 -7.29 -5.00 6.18
N PRO A 338 -7.83 -5.73 5.19
CA PRO A 338 -8.30 -5.13 3.94
C PRO A 338 -9.54 -4.25 4.18
N SER A 339 -9.78 -3.31 3.27
CA SER A 339 -11.04 -2.58 3.19
C SER A 339 -12.12 -3.43 2.50
N GLY A 340 -13.40 -3.17 2.82
CA GLY A 340 -14.55 -3.91 2.30
C GLY A 340 -14.79 -5.27 2.99
N ALA A 341 -15.73 -6.05 2.45
CA ALA A 341 -16.17 -7.32 3.03
C ALA A 341 -15.04 -8.38 3.03
N HIS A 342 -14.88 -9.07 4.16
CA HIS A 342 -13.99 -10.21 4.35
C HIS A 342 -14.38 -10.93 5.65
N ARG A 343 -14.06 -12.21 5.73
CA ARG A 343 -14.07 -13.01 6.95
C ARG A 343 -12.94 -12.55 7.86
N ASP A 344 -13.27 -12.29 9.11
CA ASP A 344 -12.35 -11.73 10.08
C ASP A 344 -11.95 -12.77 11.13
N VAL A 345 -10.65 -13.08 11.16
CA VAL A 345 -10.05 -14.07 12.06
C VAL A 345 -9.06 -13.36 12.97
N VAL A 346 -9.29 -13.39 14.28
CA VAL A 346 -8.44 -12.70 15.26
C VAL A 346 -7.96 -13.68 16.33
N ALA A 347 -6.66 -13.79 16.52
CA ALA A 347 -6.07 -14.58 17.57
C ALA A 347 -6.49 -14.04 18.95
N GLU A 348 -6.91 -14.95 19.80
CA GLU A 348 -7.27 -14.77 21.21
C GLU A 348 -6.48 -15.81 22.04
N PRO A 349 -6.42 -15.68 23.38
CA PRO A 349 -5.78 -16.70 24.20
C PRO A 349 -6.36 -18.10 23.91
N GLY A 350 -5.49 -19.03 23.47
CA GLY A 350 -5.84 -20.42 23.20
C GLY A 350 -6.52 -20.70 21.84
N GLY A 351 -6.70 -19.71 20.96
CA GLY A 351 -7.32 -19.95 19.65
C GLY A 351 -7.64 -18.69 18.86
N TYR A 352 -8.74 -18.73 18.12
CA TYR A 352 -9.16 -17.69 17.19
C TYR A 352 -10.64 -17.34 17.35
N ARG A 353 -10.94 -16.06 17.15
CA ARG A 353 -12.29 -15.55 16.94
C ARG A 353 -12.52 -15.37 15.44
N VAL A 354 -13.42 -16.17 14.87
CA VAL A 354 -13.84 -16.15 13.46
C VAL A 354 -15.24 -15.51 13.41
N ASP A 355 -15.34 -14.28 12.91
CA ASP A 355 -16.59 -13.51 12.81
C ASP A 355 -17.41 -13.52 14.12
N GLY A 356 -16.73 -13.42 15.26
CA GLY A 356 -17.35 -13.42 16.59
C GLY A 356 -17.50 -14.80 17.25
N ARG A 357 -17.26 -15.91 16.52
CA ARG A 357 -17.32 -17.28 17.07
C ARG A 357 -15.93 -17.80 17.40
N TRP A 358 -15.78 -18.47 18.53
CA TRP A 358 -14.48 -19.02 18.93
C TRP A 358 -14.20 -20.34 18.19
N SER A 359 -12.93 -20.57 17.85
CA SER A 359 -12.40 -21.78 17.22
C SER A 359 -10.99 -22.05 17.72
N THR A 360 -10.58 -23.31 17.80
CA THR A 360 -9.16 -23.66 17.93
C THR A 360 -8.40 -23.37 16.63
N ALA A 361 -7.07 -23.36 16.68
CA ALA A 361 -6.22 -23.24 15.50
C ALA A 361 -6.39 -24.45 14.55
N SER A 362 -6.49 -25.66 15.10
CA SER A 362 -6.68 -26.90 14.33
C SER A 362 -8.03 -26.97 13.60
N GLU A 363 -9.06 -26.30 14.12
CA GLU A 363 -10.41 -26.28 13.53
C GLU A 363 -10.65 -25.04 12.66
N LEU A 364 -9.62 -24.23 12.41
CA LEU A 364 -9.79 -22.93 11.74
C LEU A 364 -10.30 -23.07 10.31
N ALA A 365 -9.85 -24.09 9.57
CA ALA A 365 -10.35 -24.40 8.24
C ALA A 365 -11.85 -24.74 8.27
N ASP A 366 -12.27 -25.60 9.20
CA ASP A 366 -13.68 -25.98 9.37
C ASP A 366 -14.54 -24.79 9.81
N ALA A 367 -13.99 -23.90 10.65
CA ALA A 367 -14.66 -22.68 11.09
C ALA A 367 -14.91 -21.70 9.94
N LEU A 368 -14.00 -21.62 8.97
CA LEU A 368 -14.17 -20.80 7.78
C LEU A 368 -15.16 -21.42 6.79
N ALA A 369 -15.13 -22.74 6.62
CA ALA A 369 -16.07 -23.48 5.76
C ALA A 369 -17.54 -23.38 6.21
N ARG A 370 -17.76 -23.21 7.52
CA ARG A 370 -19.09 -22.90 8.07
C ARG A 370 -19.50 -21.49 7.62
N LYS A 371 -20.40 -21.38 6.63
CA LYS A 371 -21.00 -20.11 6.21
C LYS A 371 -21.63 -19.41 7.42
N GLY A 372 -21.35 -18.12 7.58
CA GLY A 372 -22.01 -17.29 8.60
C GLY A 372 -23.53 -17.27 8.37
N PRO A 373 -24.35 -17.00 9.41
CA PRO A 373 -25.78 -16.75 9.19
C PRO A 373 -25.92 -15.55 8.26
N SER A 374 -26.67 -15.75 7.18
CA SER A 374 -26.98 -14.77 6.14
C SER A 374 -27.60 -13.48 6.68
#